data_AF-A0A419SGS6-F1
#
_entry.id   AF-A0A419SGS6-F1
#
_cell.length_a   1.000
_cell.length_b   1.000
_cell.length_c   1.000
_cell.angle_alpha   90.00
_cell.angle_beta   90.00
_cell.angle_gamma   90.00
#
_symmetry.space_group_name_H-M   'P 1'
#
loop_
_entity.id
_entity.type
_entity.pdbx_description
1 polymer ?
#
loop_
_entity_poly.entity_id
_entity_poly.type
_entity_poly.pdbx_seq_one_letter_code
_entity_poly.pdbx_strand_id
1 'polypeptide(L)'
;MALTKISLAETVKKQYRYKLKANIDALSSLVFVQALAILFSLGGVVSSGGGSSSGFSYNANYYTADLIIVFTMVWAFTTAITITTKAYRYHDFTFITNRLSSSLSNVLFLVTVSLLGAALSLLAGNLLKFIMYIQLEDPLYGIHVALVEILIGVIATFLYVLLFGALGYFVGTLVQVNKLFAGIFPILFIGSLIPPAFTLPADIVQFYGFESSLIVFTIKASATVTILFAVSTRIWKRLEVRS
;
A
#
# COMPACT_ATOMS: atom_id res chain seq x y z
N MET A 1 18.68 -31.66 30.29
CA MET A 1 17.83 -30.62 29.68
C MET A 1 17.66 -30.95 28.21
N ALA A 2 16.46 -31.38 27.79
CA ALA A 2 16.19 -31.66 26.39
C ALA A 2 16.13 -30.32 25.62
N LEU A 3 17.00 -30.15 24.63
CA LEU A 3 16.94 -29.07 23.65
C LEU A 3 15.67 -29.29 22.82
N THR A 4 14.54 -28.76 23.28
CA THR A 4 13.32 -28.64 22.48
C THR A 4 13.70 -27.79 21.27
N LYS A 5 13.84 -28.43 20.10
CA LYS A 5 13.98 -27.74 18.82
C LYS A 5 12.76 -26.85 18.65
N ILE A 6 12.89 -25.57 18.98
CA ILE A 6 11.86 -24.59 18.71
C ILE A 6 11.65 -24.60 17.19
N SER A 7 10.44 -24.97 16.76
CA SER A 7 10.13 -25.07 15.35
C SER A 7 10.14 -23.67 14.73
N LEU A 8 10.62 -23.55 13.49
CA LEU A 8 10.66 -22.26 12.78
C LEU A 8 9.25 -21.62 12.71
N ALA A 9 8.19 -22.44 12.59
CA ALA A 9 6.81 -21.97 12.54
C ALA A 9 6.36 -21.32 13.87
N GLU A 10 6.73 -21.88 15.02
CA GLU A 10 6.39 -21.29 16.32
C GLU A 10 7.11 -19.97 16.55
N THR A 11 8.37 -19.88 16.13
CA THR A 11 9.16 -18.64 16.21
C THR A 11 8.56 -17.55 15.32
N VAL A 12 8.19 -17.88 14.08
CA VAL A 12 7.52 -16.95 13.15
C VAL A 12 6.18 -16.47 13.73
N LYS A 13 5.35 -17.36 14.27
CA LYS A 13 4.05 -17.01 14.84
C LYS A 13 4.17 -16.08 16.05
N LYS A 14 5.14 -16.33 16.94
CA LYS A 14 5.42 -15.45 18.09
C LYS A 14 5.92 -14.09 17.64
N GLN A 15 6.86 -14.04 16.69
CA GLN A 15 7.37 -12.79 16.11
C GLN A 15 6.27 -11.99 15.41
N TYR A 16 5.40 -12.66 14.65
CA TYR A 16 4.28 -12.02 13.96
C TYR A 16 3.32 -11.36 14.96
N ARG A 17 2.92 -12.08 16.02
CA ARG A 17 2.03 -11.53 17.07
C ARG A 17 2.69 -10.39 17.84
N TYR A 18 3.99 -10.47 18.09
CA TYR A 18 4.73 -9.37 18.71
C TYR A 18 4.77 -8.14 17.80
N LYS A 19 5.06 -8.31 16.51
CA LYS A 19 5.08 -7.21 15.52
C LYS A 19 3.72 -6.55 15.39
N LEU A 20 2.62 -7.30 15.38
CA LEU A 20 1.27 -6.73 15.39
C LEU A 20 1.02 -5.83 16.60
N LYS A 21 1.45 -6.25 17.80
CA LYS A 21 1.29 -5.44 19.02
C LYS A 21 2.23 -4.25 19.05
N ALA A 22 3.48 -4.43 18.61
CA ALA A 22 4.51 -3.40 18.63
C ALA A 22 4.28 -2.31 17.55
N ASN A 23 3.58 -2.63 16.47
CA ASN A 23 3.27 -1.69 15.38
C ASN A 23 1.81 -1.20 15.43
N ILE A 24 1.21 -1.11 16.62
CA ILE A 24 -0.13 -0.52 16.76
C ILE A 24 -0.15 0.94 16.28
N ASP A 25 0.98 1.64 16.43
CA ASP A 25 1.18 3.00 15.93
C ASP A 25 1.06 3.07 14.40
N ALA A 26 1.49 2.02 13.68
CA ALA A 26 1.31 1.95 12.23
C ALA A 26 -0.18 1.88 11.86
N LEU A 27 -1.01 1.16 12.63
CA LEU A 27 -2.46 1.14 12.42
C LEU A 27 -3.12 2.50 12.76
N SER A 28 -2.64 3.19 13.79
CA SER A 28 -3.08 4.56 14.09
C SER A 28 -2.75 5.52 12.93
N SER A 29 -1.55 5.41 12.37
CA SER A 29 -1.15 6.21 11.21
C SER A 29 -2.00 5.94 9.96
N LEU A 30 -2.49 4.71 9.76
CA LEU A 30 -3.41 4.39 8.67
C LEU A 30 -4.71 5.19 8.77
N VAL A 31 -5.31 5.21 9.95
CA VAL A 31 -6.57 5.94 10.20
C VAL A 31 -6.36 7.43 9.93
N PHE A 32 -5.24 7.99 10.39
CA PHE A 32 -4.90 9.40 10.14
C PHE A 32 -4.73 9.71 8.65
N VAL A 33 -4.00 8.87 7.92
CA VAL A 33 -3.80 9.01 6.47
C VAL A 33 -5.12 8.91 5.71
N GLN A 34 -6.01 8.01 6.11
CA GLN A 34 -7.33 7.87 5.49
C GLN A 34 -8.25 9.07 5.81
N ALA A 35 -8.19 9.62 7.02
CA ALA A 35 -8.91 10.84 7.36
C ALA A 35 -8.45 12.02 6.50
N LEU A 36 -7.13 12.19 6.32
CA LEU A 36 -6.59 13.17 5.37
C LEU A 36 -7.09 12.92 3.95
N ALA A 37 -7.05 11.67 3.48
CA ALA A 37 -7.49 11.36 2.12
C ALA A 37 -8.97 11.66 1.89
N ILE A 38 -9.83 11.43 2.90
CA ILE A 38 -11.24 11.85 2.85
C ILE A 38 -11.31 13.37 2.74
N LEU A 39 -10.62 14.12 3.60
CA LEU A 39 -10.62 15.60 3.57
C LEU A 39 -10.18 16.15 2.20
N PHE A 40 -9.11 15.61 1.62
CA PHE A 40 -8.65 16.01 0.29
C PHE A 40 -9.66 15.64 -0.81
N SER A 41 -10.37 14.51 -0.66
CA SER A 41 -11.40 14.10 -1.61
C SER A 41 -12.71 14.90 -1.50
N LEU A 42 -12.94 15.61 -0.37
CA LEU A 42 -14.10 16.50 -0.22
C LEU A 42 -14.04 17.69 -1.19
N GLY A 43 -12.82 18.13 -1.57
CA GLY A 43 -12.61 19.23 -2.52
C GLY A 43 -12.97 18.88 -3.98
N GLY A 44 -13.38 17.65 -4.27
CA GLY A 44 -13.56 17.14 -5.63
C GLY A 44 -12.21 16.72 -6.24
N VAL A 45 -12.17 15.54 -6.88
CA VAL A 45 -10.92 14.98 -7.45
C VAL A 45 -10.68 15.51 -8.87
N VAL A 46 -11.75 15.77 -9.61
CA VAL A 46 -11.72 16.34 -10.97
C VAL A 46 -12.93 17.25 -11.15
N SER A 47 -12.69 18.56 -11.29
CA SER A 47 -13.69 19.51 -11.79
C SER A 47 -13.66 19.44 -13.33
N SER A 48 -14.71 18.88 -13.93
CA SER A 48 -14.85 18.92 -15.39
C SER A 48 -15.43 20.28 -15.77
N GLY A 49 -14.64 21.10 -16.47
CA GLY A 49 -15.09 22.39 -16.98
C GLY A 49 -16.24 22.20 -17.97
N GLY A 50 -17.39 22.81 -17.67
CA GLY A 50 -18.56 22.81 -18.54
C GLY A 50 -18.28 23.58 -19.83
N GLY A 51 -18.35 22.90 -20.97
CA GLY A 51 -18.35 23.55 -22.28
C GLY A 51 -19.65 24.32 -22.48
N SER A 52 -19.54 25.62 -22.78
CA SER A 52 -20.70 26.46 -23.12
C SER A 52 -21.00 26.36 -24.62
N SER A 53 -22.03 25.61 -24.99
CA SER A 53 -22.67 25.75 -26.30
C SER A 53 -24.06 26.36 -26.10
N SER A 54 -24.22 27.61 -26.54
CA SER A 54 -25.49 28.34 -26.69
C SER A 54 -26.54 28.09 -25.58
N GLY A 55 -26.31 28.68 -24.41
CA GLY A 55 -27.35 28.88 -23.38
C GLY A 55 -27.47 27.81 -22.30
N PHE A 56 -26.74 26.70 -22.37
CA PHE A 56 -26.72 25.67 -21.32
C PHE A 56 -25.31 25.54 -20.73
N SER A 57 -25.15 25.83 -19.44
CA SER A 57 -23.94 25.54 -18.67
C SER A 57 -24.24 24.43 -17.67
N TYR A 58 -23.57 23.30 -17.80
CA TYR A 58 -23.60 22.23 -16.81
C TYR A 58 -22.24 22.17 -16.11
N ASN A 59 -22.25 22.01 -14.79
CA ASN A 59 -21.06 21.77 -14.01
C ASN A 59 -21.21 20.40 -13.35
N ALA A 60 -20.33 19.47 -13.72
CA ALA A 60 -20.32 18.11 -13.18
C ALA A 60 -19.04 17.91 -12.36
N ASN A 61 -19.23 17.70 -11.06
CA ASN A 61 -18.16 17.38 -10.12
C ASN A 61 -18.11 15.87 -9.89
N TYR A 62 -16.95 15.27 -10.10
CA TYR A 62 -16.74 13.85 -9.86
C TYR A 62 -16.10 13.64 -8.48
N TYR A 63 -16.80 12.87 -7.63
CA TYR A 63 -16.32 12.44 -6.32
C TYR A 63 -15.98 10.95 -6.37
N THR A 64 -14.68 10.65 -6.34
CA THR A 64 -14.18 9.27 -6.43
C THR A 64 -13.31 8.93 -5.23
N ALA A 65 -13.36 7.66 -4.79
CA ALA A 65 -12.55 7.15 -3.68
C ALA A 65 -11.09 6.82 -4.05
N ASP A 66 -10.68 7.08 -5.29
CA ASP A 66 -9.35 6.74 -5.81
C ASP A 66 -8.23 7.36 -5.00
N LEU A 67 -8.42 8.61 -4.55
CA LEU A 67 -7.44 9.33 -3.74
C LEU A 67 -7.23 8.63 -2.37
N ILE A 68 -8.29 8.08 -1.76
CA ILE A 68 -8.21 7.29 -0.53
C ILE A 68 -7.38 6.03 -0.74
N ILE A 69 -7.55 5.37 -1.88
CA ILE A 69 -6.77 4.19 -2.24
C ILE A 69 -5.29 4.58 -2.44
N VAL A 70 -4.99 5.65 -3.18
CA VAL A 70 -3.62 6.13 -3.42
C VAL A 70 -2.90 6.46 -2.11
N PHE A 71 -3.56 7.19 -1.20
CA PHE A 71 -2.99 7.48 0.12
C PHE A 71 -2.70 6.22 0.94
N THR A 72 -3.57 5.21 0.83
CA THR A 72 -3.36 3.90 1.47
C THR A 72 -2.17 3.16 0.87
N MET A 73 -1.96 3.24 -0.46
CA MET A 73 -0.77 2.67 -1.12
C MET A 73 0.52 3.35 -0.65
N VAL A 74 0.54 4.68 -0.58
CA VAL A 74 1.69 5.46 -0.08
C VAL A 74 1.99 5.09 1.37
N TRP A 75 0.96 4.97 2.21
CA TRP A 75 1.11 4.54 3.59
C TRP A 75 1.68 3.12 3.72
N ALA A 76 1.22 2.18 2.90
CA ALA A 76 1.74 0.80 2.93
C ALA A 76 3.22 0.77 2.52
N PHE A 77 3.60 1.58 1.54
CA PHE A 77 4.98 1.77 1.11
C PHE A 77 5.86 2.34 2.24
N THR A 78 5.44 3.42 2.91
CA THR A 78 6.22 4.05 3.99
C THR A 78 6.28 3.17 5.25
N THR A 79 5.21 2.45 5.57
CA THR A 79 5.18 1.48 6.68
C THR A 79 6.15 0.33 6.42
N ALA A 80 6.19 -0.19 5.19
CA ALA A 80 7.12 -1.24 4.81
C ALA A 80 8.58 -0.79 4.92
N ILE A 81 8.91 0.45 4.53
CA ILE A 81 10.25 1.03 4.74
C ILE A 81 10.57 1.13 6.23
N THR A 82 9.65 1.65 7.04
CA THR A 82 9.86 1.85 8.48
C THR A 82 10.19 0.54 9.21
N ILE A 83 9.50 -0.56 8.89
CA ILE A 83 9.73 -1.87 9.51
C ILE A 83 11.12 -2.42 9.16
N THR A 84 11.67 -2.04 8.01
CA THR A 84 13.02 -2.46 7.64
C THR A 84 14.09 -1.71 8.44
N THR A 85 13.79 -0.55 9.04
CA THR A 85 14.81 0.28 9.73
C THR A 85 15.48 -0.42 10.92
N LYS A 86 16.70 0.06 11.25
CA LYS A 86 17.54 -0.52 12.30
C LYS A 86 16.87 -0.55 13.69
N ALA A 87 16.06 0.45 14.04
CA ALA A 87 15.39 0.52 15.35
C ALA A 87 14.45 -0.68 15.57
N TYR A 88 13.60 -0.98 14.58
CA TYR A 88 12.72 -2.16 14.64
C TYR A 88 13.47 -3.49 14.58
N ARG A 89 14.65 -3.50 13.95
CA ARG A 89 15.54 -4.68 13.90
C ARG A 89 16.15 -5.01 15.27
N TYR A 90 16.52 -4.02 16.08
CA TYR A 90 17.08 -4.26 17.42
C TYR A 90 16.05 -4.85 18.39
N HIS A 91 14.77 -4.48 18.25
CA HIS A 91 13.69 -5.09 19.02
C HIS A 91 13.44 -6.57 18.65
N ASP A 92 13.70 -6.97 17.41
CA ASP A 92 13.61 -8.37 16.98
C ASP A 92 14.73 -9.24 17.56
N PHE A 93 15.93 -8.70 17.84
CA PHE A 93 17.08 -9.47 18.38
C PHE A 93 16.93 -9.89 19.84
N THR A 94 15.92 -9.38 20.56
CA THR A 94 15.59 -9.83 21.92
C THR A 94 15.07 -11.27 21.95
N PHE A 95 14.66 -11.82 20.80
CA PHE A 95 14.26 -13.22 20.66
C PHE A 95 15.34 -14.04 19.92
N ILE A 96 15.38 -15.35 20.16
CA ILE A 96 16.22 -16.29 19.38
C ILE A 96 15.65 -16.32 17.95
N THR A 97 16.21 -15.52 17.05
CA THR A 97 15.68 -15.32 15.70
C THR A 97 16.65 -15.84 14.65
N ASN A 98 16.12 -16.63 13.70
CA ASN A 98 16.79 -16.86 12.42
C ASN A 98 16.34 -15.78 11.44
N ARG A 99 17.21 -15.27 10.56
CA ARG A 99 16.89 -14.16 9.66
C ARG A 99 15.80 -14.49 8.64
N LEU A 100 15.67 -15.77 8.28
CA LEU A 100 14.51 -16.26 7.53
C LEU A 100 13.20 -16.11 8.31
N SER A 101 13.21 -16.37 9.62
CA SER A 101 12.03 -16.20 10.47
C SER A 101 11.61 -14.74 10.56
N SER A 102 12.58 -13.82 10.74
CA SER A 102 12.28 -12.38 10.80
C SER A 102 11.76 -11.85 9.46
N SER A 103 12.37 -12.23 8.34
CA SER A 103 11.89 -11.82 7.02
C SER A 103 10.51 -12.38 6.68
N LEU A 104 10.25 -13.65 6.98
CA LEU A 104 8.93 -14.26 6.79
C LEU A 104 7.86 -13.62 7.69
N SER A 105 8.21 -13.30 8.93
CA SER A 105 7.34 -12.56 9.85
C SER A 105 6.99 -11.16 9.34
N ASN A 106 7.95 -10.45 8.74
CA ASN A 106 7.71 -9.15 8.11
C ASN A 106 6.78 -9.27 6.88
N VAL A 107 6.97 -10.29 6.05
CA VAL A 107 6.08 -10.55 4.91
C VAL A 107 4.64 -10.83 5.39
N LEU A 108 4.47 -11.71 6.38
CA LEU A 108 3.15 -12.01 6.95
C LEU A 108 2.49 -10.77 7.56
N PHE A 109 3.27 -9.94 8.27
CA PHE A 109 2.79 -8.66 8.79
C PHE A 109 2.27 -7.76 7.65
N LEU A 110 3.07 -7.54 6.60
CA LEU A 110 2.67 -6.70 5.47
C LEU A 110 1.44 -7.22 4.74
N VAL A 111 1.31 -8.54 4.56
CA VAL A 111 0.10 -9.15 3.98
C VAL A 111 -1.13 -8.81 4.82
N THR A 112 -1.06 -8.99 6.15
CA THR A 112 -2.22 -8.74 7.01
C THR A 112 -2.59 -7.26 7.11
N VAL A 113 -1.58 -6.39 7.14
CA VAL A 113 -1.78 -4.94 7.19
C VAL A 113 -2.28 -4.39 5.86
N SER A 114 -1.86 -4.97 4.73
CA SER A 114 -2.40 -4.62 3.40
C SER A 114 -3.88 -5.01 3.27
N LEU A 115 -4.28 -6.16 3.83
CA LEU A 115 -5.68 -6.58 3.85
C LEU A 115 -6.54 -5.63 4.68
N LEU A 116 -6.06 -5.25 5.88
CA LEU A 116 -6.74 -4.26 6.71
C LEU A 116 -6.82 -2.89 6.02
N GLY A 117 -5.72 -2.44 5.40
CA GLY A 117 -5.67 -1.20 4.64
C GLY A 117 -6.69 -1.16 3.49
N ALA A 118 -6.77 -2.24 2.71
CA ALA A 118 -7.74 -2.35 1.62
C ALA A 118 -9.19 -2.36 2.12
N ALA A 119 -9.49 -3.11 3.16
CA ALA A 119 -10.83 -3.14 3.75
C ALA A 119 -11.23 -1.74 4.26
N LEU A 120 -10.35 -1.09 5.04
CA LEU A 120 -10.61 0.24 5.59
C LEU A 120 -10.73 1.31 4.50
N SER A 121 -9.93 1.23 3.43
CA SER A 121 -9.98 2.19 2.31
C SER A 121 -11.35 2.16 1.61
N LEU A 122 -11.95 0.98 1.44
CA LEU A 122 -13.28 0.86 0.86
C LEU A 122 -14.38 1.35 1.81
N LEU A 123 -14.27 1.05 3.10
CA LEU A 123 -15.19 1.61 4.11
C LEU A 123 -15.10 3.14 4.14
N ALA A 124 -13.89 3.70 4.07
CA ALA A 124 -13.65 5.14 3.98
C ALA A 124 -14.23 5.74 2.68
N GLY A 125 -14.14 5.03 1.55
CA GLY A 125 -14.78 5.43 0.30
C GLY A 125 -16.31 5.48 0.40
N ASN A 126 -16.92 4.52 1.10
CA ASN A 126 -18.36 4.55 1.37
C ASN A 126 -18.75 5.66 2.36
N LEU A 127 -17.88 5.94 3.35
CA LEU A 127 -18.07 7.05 4.27
C LEU A 127 -18.05 8.40 3.53
N LEU A 128 -17.16 8.57 2.54
CA LEU A 128 -17.13 9.76 1.71
C LEU A 128 -18.46 9.97 0.96
N LYS A 129 -19.02 8.92 0.36
CA LYS A 129 -20.33 8.99 -0.31
C LYS A 129 -21.44 9.41 0.65
N PHE A 130 -21.42 8.90 1.88
CA PHE A 130 -22.39 9.28 2.91
C PHE A 130 -22.25 10.75 3.33
N ILE A 131 -21.02 11.25 3.50
CA ILE A 131 -20.77 12.67 3.81
C ILE A 131 -21.28 13.57 2.68
N MET A 132 -21.01 13.20 1.42
CA MET A 132 -21.48 13.94 0.23
C MET A 132 -23.00 13.95 0.12
N TYR A 133 -23.66 12.83 0.42
CA TYR A 133 -25.12 12.74 0.44
C TYR A 133 -25.76 13.71 1.46
N ILE A 134 -25.09 13.99 2.57
CA ILE A 134 -25.59 14.95 3.57
C ILE A 134 -25.28 16.39 3.18
N GLN A 135 -24.15 16.64 2.51
CA GLN A 135 -23.69 18.01 2.19
C GLN A 135 -24.26 18.57 0.88
N LEU A 136 -24.50 17.74 -0.13
CA LEU A 136 -25.01 18.20 -1.42
C LEU A 136 -26.53 18.08 -1.46
N GLU A 137 -27.21 19.19 -1.76
CA GLU A 137 -28.65 19.24 -2.04
C GLU A 137 -28.98 18.79 -3.48
N ASP A 138 -27.96 18.65 -4.33
CA ASP A 138 -28.10 18.24 -5.73
C ASP A 138 -28.40 16.74 -5.88
N PRO A 139 -29.15 16.34 -6.94
CA PRO A 139 -29.43 14.93 -7.20
C PRO A 139 -28.15 14.16 -7.51
N LEU A 140 -27.72 13.31 -6.57
CA LEU A 140 -26.59 12.42 -6.74
C LEU A 140 -26.97 11.25 -7.68
N TYR A 141 -26.33 11.20 -8.84
CA TYR A 141 -26.41 10.04 -9.73
C TYR A 141 -25.47 8.95 -9.23
N GLY A 142 -26.01 8.01 -8.46
CA GLY A 142 -25.30 6.82 -8.03
C GLY A 142 -25.32 5.73 -9.11
N ILE A 143 -24.16 5.25 -9.52
CA ILE A 143 -24.06 4.02 -10.30
C ILE A 143 -24.40 2.86 -9.35
N HIS A 144 -25.38 2.03 -9.72
CA HIS A 144 -25.64 0.79 -8.99
C HIS A 144 -24.47 -0.17 -9.21
N VAL A 145 -23.70 -0.39 -8.15
CA VAL A 145 -22.54 -1.29 -8.14
C VAL A 145 -23.01 -2.67 -7.69
N ALA A 146 -22.76 -3.69 -8.50
CA ALA A 146 -23.09 -5.06 -8.15
C ALA A 146 -22.19 -5.57 -7.00
N LEU A 147 -22.67 -6.51 -6.18
CA LEU A 147 -21.88 -7.08 -5.08
C LEU A 147 -20.57 -7.72 -5.56
N VAL A 148 -20.58 -8.26 -6.78
CA VAL A 148 -19.38 -8.81 -7.44
C VAL A 148 -18.35 -7.71 -7.71
N GLU A 149 -18.76 -6.52 -8.13
CA GLU A 149 -17.85 -5.40 -8.40
C GLU A 149 -17.19 -4.87 -7.12
N ILE A 150 -17.93 -4.87 -6.00
CA ILE A 150 -17.37 -4.54 -4.68
C ILE A 150 -16.28 -5.55 -4.30
N LEU A 151 -16.53 -6.85 -4.47
CA LEU A 151 -15.54 -7.90 -4.18
C LEU A 151 -14.29 -7.78 -5.08
N ILE A 152 -14.49 -7.49 -6.38
CA ILE A 152 -13.41 -7.21 -7.31
C ILE A 152 -12.58 -6.02 -6.83
N GLY A 153 -13.24 -4.94 -6.39
CA GLY A 153 -12.60 -3.75 -5.81
C GLY A 153 -11.77 -4.07 -4.56
N VAL A 154 -12.27 -4.90 -3.65
CA VAL A 154 -11.54 -5.36 -2.44
C VAL A 154 -10.25 -6.09 -2.84
N ILE A 155 -10.36 -7.06 -3.74
CA ILE A 155 -9.23 -7.88 -4.17
C ILE A 155 -8.20 -7.02 -4.90
N ALA A 156 -8.64 -6.16 -5.82
CA ALA A 156 -7.77 -5.27 -6.56
C ALA A 156 -7.02 -4.31 -5.63
N THR A 157 -7.75 -3.67 -4.71
CA THR A 157 -7.16 -2.73 -3.73
C THR A 157 -6.15 -3.45 -2.83
N PHE A 158 -6.49 -4.64 -2.34
CA PHE A 158 -5.57 -5.47 -1.56
C PHE A 158 -4.28 -5.78 -2.32
N LEU A 159 -4.38 -6.22 -3.57
CA LEU A 159 -3.21 -6.54 -4.39
C LEU A 159 -2.36 -5.31 -4.67
N TYR A 160 -2.96 -4.15 -4.95
CA TYR A 160 -2.22 -2.91 -5.13
C TYR A 160 -1.49 -2.47 -3.86
N VAL A 161 -2.19 -2.43 -2.72
CA VAL A 161 -1.59 -2.08 -1.43
C VAL A 161 -0.46 -3.04 -1.08
N LEU A 162 -0.64 -4.35 -1.35
CA LEU A 162 0.40 -5.35 -1.13
C LEU A 162 1.60 -5.15 -2.07
N LEU A 163 1.39 -4.80 -3.33
CA LEU A 163 2.45 -4.53 -4.30
C LEU A 163 3.28 -3.31 -3.87
N PHE A 164 2.62 -2.22 -3.49
CA PHE A 164 3.30 -1.04 -2.94
C PHE A 164 4.01 -1.35 -1.61
N GLY A 165 3.43 -2.18 -0.75
CA GLY A 165 4.09 -2.68 0.46
C GLY A 165 5.34 -3.51 0.15
N ALA A 166 5.28 -4.40 -0.85
CA ALA A 166 6.43 -5.20 -1.29
C ALA A 166 7.54 -4.35 -1.92
N LEU A 167 7.17 -3.34 -2.73
CA LEU A 167 8.10 -2.34 -3.25
C LEU A 167 8.76 -1.56 -2.12
N GLY A 168 7.98 -1.07 -1.14
CA GLY A 168 8.49 -0.34 0.02
C GLY A 168 9.44 -1.19 0.85
N TYR A 169 9.13 -2.47 1.03
CA TYR A 169 10.02 -3.41 1.70
C TYR A 169 11.34 -3.56 0.94
N PHE A 170 11.29 -3.80 -0.37
CA PHE A 170 12.48 -3.93 -1.22
C PHE A 170 13.34 -2.66 -1.19
N VAL A 171 12.73 -1.49 -1.37
CA VAL A 171 13.39 -0.19 -1.26
C VAL A 171 14.04 -0.01 0.12
N GLY A 172 13.31 -0.29 1.19
CA GLY A 172 13.82 -0.23 2.56
C GLY A 172 15.02 -1.16 2.80
N THR A 173 15.05 -2.33 2.13
CA THR A 173 16.24 -3.20 2.16
C THR A 173 17.42 -2.60 1.40
N LEU A 174 17.21 -1.97 0.24
CA LEU A 174 18.28 -1.30 -0.52
C LEU A 174 18.86 -0.11 0.23
N VAL A 175 18.02 0.69 0.89
CA VAL A 175 18.45 1.82 1.73
C VAL A 175 19.37 1.35 2.86
N GLN A 176 19.17 0.16 3.40
CA GLN A 176 20.06 -0.42 4.40
C GLN A 176 21.39 -0.90 3.83
N VAL A 177 21.43 -1.32 2.56
CA VAL A 177 22.69 -1.64 1.86
C VAL A 177 23.50 -0.35 1.66
N ASN A 178 22.85 0.70 1.17
CA ASN A 178 23.49 2.00 0.94
C ASN A 178 22.52 3.16 1.22
N LYS A 179 22.94 4.06 2.12
CA LYS A 179 22.15 5.24 2.51
C LYS A 179 21.85 6.20 1.35
N LEU A 180 22.63 6.16 0.26
CA LEU A 180 22.35 6.96 -0.95
C LEU A 180 20.95 6.70 -1.50
N PHE A 181 20.44 5.47 -1.39
CA PHE A 181 19.10 5.15 -1.86
C PHE A 181 18.00 5.87 -1.06
N ALA A 182 18.26 6.34 0.17
CA ALA A 182 17.27 7.09 0.96
C ALA A 182 16.89 8.42 0.30
N GLY A 183 17.83 9.05 -0.43
CA GLY A 183 17.57 10.29 -1.17
C GLY A 183 17.02 10.05 -2.58
N ILE A 184 17.50 9.00 -3.26
CA ILE A 184 17.14 8.73 -4.67
C ILE A 184 15.65 8.41 -4.83
N PHE A 185 15.07 7.59 -3.96
CA PHE A 185 13.67 7.15 -4.12
C PHE A 185 12.64 8.28 -3.97
N PRO A 186 12.70 9.16 -2.95
CA PRO A 186 11.82 10.33 -2.88
C PRO A 186 11.97 11.26 -4.08
N ILE A 187 13.20 11.47 -4.56
CA ILE A 187 13.47 12.32 -5.73
C ILE A 187 12.85 11.73 -7.00
N LEU A 188 13.00 10.43 -7.23
CA LEU A 188 12.38 9.75 -8.37
C LEU A 188 10.85 9.78 -8.29
N PHE A 189 10.28 9.59 -7.10
CA PHE A 189 8.84 9.63 -6.89
C PHE A 189 8.27 11.03 -7.16
N ILE A 190 8.82 12.07 -6.54
CA ILE A 190 8.37 13.45 -6.74
C ILE A 190 8.61 13.90 -8.18
N GLY A 191 9.77 13.55 -8.75
CA GLY A 191 10.09 13.84 -10.16
C GLY A 191 9.07 13.23 -11.12
N SER A 192 8.55 12.04 -10.82
CA SER A 192 7.53 11.38 -11.65
C SER A 192 6.17 12.07 -11.68
N LEU A 193 5.87 12.94 -10.70
CA LEU A 193 4.60 13.65 -10.58
C LEU A 193 4.57 14.96 -11.39
N ILE A 194 5.71 15.40 -11.94
CA ILE A 194 5.83 16.67 -12.67
C ILE A 194 6.19 16.40 -14.14
N PRO A 195 5.19 16.23 -15.04
CA PRO A 195 5.44 16.17 -16.48
C PRO A 195 6.05 17.51 -16.98
N PRO A 196 7.03 17.50 -17.90
CA PRO A 196 7.65 16.36 -18.59
C PRO A 196 8.96 15.86 -17.95
N ALA A 197 9.33 16.34 -16.75
CA ALA A 197 10.69 16.21 -16.20
C ALA A 197 11.14 14.76 -15.98
N PHE A 198 10.22 13.90 -15.54
CA PHE A 198 10.43 12.47 -15.44
C PHE A 198 9.06 11.83 -15.60
N THR A 199 8.88 10.97 -16.59
CA THR A 199 7.65 10.18 -16.72
C THR A 199 7.98 8.74 -16.35
N LEU A 200 7.14 8.13 -15.52
CA LEU A 200 7.20 6.68 -15.37
C LEU A 200 7.04 6.07 -16.77
N PRO A 201 7.78 5.00 -17.10
CA PRO A 201 7.59 4.31 -18.37
C PRO A 201 6.11 4.00 -18.54
N ALA A 202 5.48 4.55 -19.58
CA ALA A 202 4.04 4.39 -19.82
C ALA A 202 3.65 2.90 -19.82
N ASP A 203 4.58 2.05 -20.27
CA ASP A 203 4.47 0.60 -20.27
C ASP A 203 4.18 -0.01 -18.89
N ILE A 204 4.76 0.53 -17.80
CA ILE A 204 4.52 0.01 -16.44
C ILE A 204 3.09 0.34 -15.98
N VAL A 205 2.65 1.57 -16.24
CA VAL A 205 1.29 2.01 -15.91
C VAL A 205 0.27 1.23 -16.75
N GLN A 206 0.57 1.01 -18.03
CA GLN A 206 -0.29 0.21 -18.91
C GLN A 206 -0.35 -1.26 -18.50
N PHE A 207 0.77 -1.84 -18.08
CA PHE A 207 0.86 -3.26 -17.72
C PHE A 207 0.03 -3.65 -16.50
N TYR A 208 -0.12 -2.75 -15.52
CA TYR A 208 -0.92 -2.99 -14.31
C TYR A 208 -2.28 -2.27 -14.33
N GLY A 209 -2.33 -1.03 -14.82
CA GLY A 209 -3.51 -0.15 -14.69
C GLY A 209 -4.60 -0.39 -15.74
N PHE A 210 -4.28 -0.99 -16.89
CA PHE A 210 -5.23 -1.18 -17.99
C PHE A 210 -5.60 -2.66 -18.24
N GLU A 211 -5.34 -3.53 -17.26
CA GLU A 211 -5.67 -4.95 -17.38
C GLU A 211 -7.17 -5.18 -17.11
N SER A 212 -7.89 -5.73 -18.08
CA SER A 212 -9.34 -5.99 -17.96
C SER A 212 -9.66 -7.25 -17.15
N SER A 213 -8.73 -8.21 -17.06
CA SER A 213 -8.96 -9.49 -16.36
C SER A 213 -8.36 -9.50 -14.96
N LEU A 214 -9.23 -9.66 -13.95
CA LEU A 214 -8.81 -9.76 -12.54
C LEU A 214 -7.87 -10.96 -12.29
N ILE A 215 -8.07 -12.08 -12.99
CA ILE A 215 -7.24 -13.28 -12.82
C ILE A 215 -5.81 -12.99 -13.30
N VAL A 216 -5.67 -12.38 -14.48
CA VAL A 216 -4.36 -12.02 -15.04
C VAL A 216 -3.67 -11.00 -14.15
N PHE A 217 -4.40 -9.98 -13.68
CA PHE A 217 -3.88 -9.00 -12.74
C PHE A 217 -3.39 -9.66 -11.43
N THR A 218 -4.16 -10.60 -10.88
CA THR A 218 -3.81 -11.31 -9.64
C THR A 218 -2.52 -12.12 -9.80
N ILE A 219 -2.37 -12.82 -10.93
CA ILE A 219 -1.16 -13.60 -11.23
C ILE A 219 0.04 -12.66 -11.37
N LYS A 220 -0.10 -11.57 -12.16
CA LYS A 220 0.97 -10.57 -12.33
C LYS A 220 1.39 -9.96 -11.00
N ALA A 221 0.44 -9.47 -10.21
CA ALA A 221 0.70 -8.83 -8.93
C ALA A 221 1.36 -9.79 -7.93
N SER A 222 0.82 -11.01 -7.77
CA SER A 222 1.37 -12.01 -6.86
C SER A 222 2.77 -12.49 -7.26
N ALA A 223 3.03 -12.64 -8.57
CA ALA A 223 4.36 -12.96 -9.08
C ALA A 223 5.37 -11.85 -8.75
N THR A 224 5.02 -10.59 -9.01
CA THR A 224 5.87 -9.43 -8.71
C THR A 224 6.15 -9.31 -7.22
N VAL A 225 5.13 -9.46 -6.37
CA VAL A 225 5.27 -9.45 -4.91
C VAL A 225 6.22 -10.56 -4.44
N THR A 226 6.07 -11.77 -4.97
CA THR A 226 6.92 -12.91 -4.63
C THR A 226 8.38 -12.67 -5.02
N ILE A 227 8.61 -12.13 -6.22
CA ILE A 227 9.96 -11.80 -6.71
C ILE A 227 10.59 -10.73 -5.82
N LEU A 228 9.87 -9.64 -5.51
CA LEU A 228 10.37 -8.54 -4.69
C LEU A 228 10.74 -9.02 -3.28
N PHE A 229 9.89 -9.81 -2.63
CA PHE A 229 10.21 -10.38 -1.33
C PHE A 229 11.37 -11.37 -1.41
N ALA A 230 11.42 -12.24 -2.42
CA ALA A 230 12.52 -13.19 -2.60
C ALA A 230 13.87 -12.47 -2.79
N VAL A 231 13.93 -11.44 -3.62
CA VAL A 231 15.15 -10.64 -3.81
C VAL A 231 15.54 -9.91 -2.52
N SER A 232 14.57 -9.30 -1.83
CA SER A 232 14.79 -8.64 -0.55
C SER A 232 15.38 -9.59 0.50
N THR A 233 14.85 -10.81 0.62
CA THR A 233 15.37 -11.82 1.55
C THR A 233 16.80 -12.26 1.21
N ARG A 234 17.16 -12.34 -0.08
CA ARG A 234 18.52 -12.67 -0.54
C ARG A 234 19.52 -11.56 -0.23
N ILE A 235 19.14 -10.31 -0.44
CA ILE A 235 19.97 -9.14 -0.10
C ILE A 235 20.26 -9.14 1.40
N TRP A 236 19.22 -9.40 2.21
CA TRP A 236 19.34 -9.50 3.66
C TRP A 236 20.36 -10.54 4.12
N LYS A 237 20.35 -11.74 3.53
CA LYS A 237 21.32 -12.80 3.85
C LYS A 237 22.77 -12.40 3.57
N ARG A 238 23.04 -11.51 2.60
CA ARG A 238 24.40 -11.08 2.25
C ARG A 238 24.95 -9.99 3.16
N LEU A 239 24.09 -9.14 3.74
CA LEU A 239 24.51 -8.08 4.66
C LEU A 239 25.09 -8.61 6.00
N GLU A 240 24.96 -9.91 6.25
CA GLU A 240 25.32 -10.58 7.50
C GLU A 240 26.77 -11.04 7.54
N VAL A 241 27.36 -11.30 6.37
CA VAL A 241 28.73 -11.82 6.24
C VAL A 241 29.77 -10.69 6.37
N ARG A 242 29.35 -9.42 6.32
CA ARG A 242 30.21 -8.24 6.39
C ARG A 242 29.96 -7.35 7.62
N SER A 243 29.26 -7.86 8.64
CA SER A 243 29.10 -7.17 9.94
C SER A 243 30.21 -7.57 10.88
#